data_AF-A0A7V4X770-F1
#
_entry.id   AF-A0A7V4X770-F1
#
_cell.length_a   1.000
_cell.length_b   1.000
_cell.length_c   1.000
_cell.angle_alpha   90.00
_cell.angle_beta   90.00
_cell.angle_gamma   90.00
#
_symmetry.space_group_name_H-M   'P 1'
#
loop_
_entity.id
_entity.type
_entity.pdbx_description
1 polymer ?
#
loop_
_entity_poly.entity_id
_entity_poly.type
_entity_poly.pdbx_seq_one_letter_code
_entity_poly.pdbx_strand_id
1 'polypeptide(L)'
;MNKKGIVLLASIMLIVFASVAILSVTTFIIQRIAQEQVYQLRVKCIYLSQAGVHNAIYWYRYNDLSANGCFSLGKTNIDANNFFVLGATDADLLMVNTSNSSIGGVGNRDLLGLTMQNATNSKTITIDRVIVTWNNAAQLQQIRINGTNVFTGGNLSSPANVNISNFQLNTTPTIYNINRIRFNGSMIGTTISIQFVMTDGSGKGLAVYPASSDYSFTVKSTGKTVGSNIYRSIQADYNALTGKITNYNEINAEITP
;
A
#
# COMPACT_ATOMS: atom_id res chain seq x y z
N MET A 1 31.21 24.22 71.11
CA MET A 1 30.69 24.22 69.72
C MET A 1 30.29 25.63 69.33
N ASN A 2 30.84 26.16 68.23
CA ASN A 2 30.55 27.52 67.77
C ASN A 2 29.17 27.56 67.08
N LYS A 3 28.14 28.05 67.79
CA LYS A 3 26.75 28.09 67.31
C LYS A 3 26.60 28.78 65.94
N LYS A 4 27.43 29.78 65.65
CA LYS A 4 27.43 30.49 64.36
C LYS A 4 27.84 29.60 63.18
N GLY A 5 28.80 28.71 63.39
CA GLY A 5 29.26 27.77 62.34
C GLY A 5 28.22 26.73 61.99
N ILE A 6 27.45 26.25 62.97
CA ILE A 6 26.38 25.26 62.77
C ILE A 6 25.21 25.89 61.98
N VAL A 7 24.82 27.11 62.33
CA VAL A 7 23.75 27.84 61.62
C VAL A 7 24.15 28.08 60.16
N LEU A 8 25.39 28.52 59.91
CA LEU A 8 25.89 28.73 58.55
C LEU A 8 25.84 27.44 57.72
N LEU A 9 26.31 26.33 58.28
CA LEU A 9 26.33 25.04 57.59
C LEU A 9 24.91 24.53 57.29
N ALA A 10 23.99 24.67 58.24
CA ALA A 10 22.58 24.34 58.05
C ALA A 10 21.93 25.21 56.95
N SER A 11 22.20 26.51 56.92
CA SER A 11 21.71 27.41 55.87
C SER A 11 22.26 27.03 54.50
N ILE A 12 23.55 26.71 54.38
CA ILE A 12 24.15 26.27 53.11
C ILE A 12 23.51 24.96 52.64
N MET A 13 23.36 23.97 53.53
CA MET A 13 22.71 22.70 53.18
C MET A 13 21.26 22.92 52.71
N LEU A 14 20.52 23.81 53.37
CA LEU A 14 19.14 24.09 53.01
C LEU A 14 19.03 24.81 51.67
N ILE A 15 19.96 25.73 51.37
CA ILE A 15 20.04 26.39 50.06
C ILE A 15 20.35 25.36 48.98
N VAL A 16 21.35 24.50 49.17
CA VAL A 16 21.72 23.46 48.19
C VAL A 16 20.55 22.51 47.95
N PHE A 17 19.89 22.05 49.02
CA PHE A 17 18.73 21.17 48.90
C PHE A 17 17.58 21.86 48.15
N ALA A 18 17.28 23.11 48.48
CA ALA A 18 16.26 23.89 47.78
C ALA A 18 16.63 24.09 46.29
N SER A 19 17.89 24.39 45.96
CA SER A 19 18.36 24.53 44.58
C SER A 19 18.22 23.23 43.78
N VAL A 20 18.61 22.09 44.35
CA VAL A 20 18.46 20.78 43.71
C VAL A 20 16.97 20.46 43.51
N ALA A 21 16.13 20.67 44.53
CA ALA A 21 14.70 20.42 44.42
C ALA A 21 14.04 21.27 43.34
N ILE A 22 14.35 22.58 43.28
CA ILE A 22 13.85 23.48 42.23
C ILE A 22 14.30 23.00 40.86
N LEU A 23 15.60 22.70 40.67
CA LEU A 23 16.12 22.22 39.39
C LEU A 23 15.45 20.90 38.95
N SER A 24 15.28 19.96 39.86
CA SER A 24 14.62 18.67 39.58
C SER A 24 13.16 18.86 39.17
N VAL A 25 12.40 19.70 39.89
CA VAL A 25 10.99 19.98 39.57
C VAL A 25 10.88 20.71 38.23
N THR A 26 11.71 21.71 37.97
CA THR A 26 11.72 22.43 36.69
C THR A 26 12.07 21.50 35.53
N THR A 27 13.09 20.65 35.69
CA THR A 27 13.47 19.67 34.66
C THR A 27 12.35 18.67 34.39
N PHE A 28 11.70 18.16 35.44
CA PHE A 28 10.56 17.26 35.31
C PHE A 28 9.40 17.92 34.55
N ILE A 29 9.04 19.16 34.88
CA ILE A 29 7.97 19.91 34.19
C ILE A 29 8.31 20.10 32.71
N ILE A 30 9.54 20.51 32.38
CA ILE A 30 9.97 20.71 30.99
C ILE A 30 9.89 19.39 30.21
N GLN A 31 10.42 18.31 30.78
CA GLN A 31 10.36 16.99 30.14
C GLN A 31 8.93 16.51 29.94
N ARG A 32 8.06 16.72 30.93
CA ARG A 32 6.65 16.33 30.83
C ARG A 32 5.91 17.10 29.74
N ILE A 33 6.10 18.42 29.65
CA ILE A 33 5.50 19.26 28.60
C ILE A 33 6.02 18.84 27.22
N ALA A 34 7.32 18.60 27.08
CA ALA A 34 7.91 18.15 25.82
C ALA A 34 7.33 16.79 25.38
N GLN A 35 7.19 15.83 26.30
CA GLN A 35 6.56 14.53 26.02
C GLN A 35 5.10 14.67 25.60
N GLU A 36 4.33 15.55 26.25
CA GLU A 36 2.94 15.80 25.91
C GLU A 36 2.80 16.43 24.51
N GLN A 37 3.64 17.41 24.17
CA GLN A 37 3.66 18.00 22.82
C GLN A 37 3.97 16.96 21.75
N VAL A 38 4.97 16.10 21.99
CA VAL A 38 5.31 14.99 21.08
C VAL A 38 4.14 14.02 20.94
N TYR A 39 3.47 13.68 22.04
CA TYR A 39 2.29 12.80 22.01
C TYR A 39 1.15 13.41 21.19
N GLN A 40 0.82 14.68 21.40
CA GLN A 40 -0.23 15.38 20.64
C GLN A 40 0.10 15.44 19.14
N LEU A 41 1.36 15.72 18.79
CA LEU A 41 1.81 15.72 17.40
C LEU A 41 1.71 14.33 16.76
N ARG A 42 2.08 13.26 17.49
CA ARG A 42 1.92 11.88 17.01
C ARG A 42 0.47 11.52 16.76
N VAL A 43 -0.43 11.81 17.70
CA VAL A 43 -1.86 11.55 17.56
C VAL A 43 -2.43 12.32 16.36
N LYS A 44 -2.06 13.58 16.20
CA LYS A 44 -2.46 14.38 15.02
C LYS A 44 -1.97 13.77 13.72
N CYS A 45 -0.71 13.35 13.64
CA CYS A 45 -0.16 12.70 12.43
C CYS A 45 -0.88 11.39 12.11
N ILE A 46 -1.27 10.60 13.12
CA ILE A 46 -2.14 9.42 12.92
C ILE A 46 -3.42 9.88 12.24
N TYR A 47 -4.19 10.79 12.82
CA TYR A 47 -5.46 11.23 12.23
C TYR A 47 -5.32 11.78 10.80
N LEU A 48 -4.25 12.51 10.50
CA LEU A 48 -3.96 12.99 9.14
C LEU A 48 -3.69 11.82 8.17
N SER A 49 -2.92 10.81 8.57
CA SER A 49 -2.73 9.60 7.75
C SER A 49 -4.02 8.80 7.55
N GLN A 50 -4.87 8.70 8.58
CA GLN A 50 -6.19 8.07 8.46
C GLN A 50 -7.07 8.83 7.46
N ALA A 51 -7.07 10.17 7.55
CA ALA A 51 -7.81 11.04 6.64
C ALA A 51 -7.35 10.83 5.18
N GLY A 52 -6.05 10.68 4.94
CA GLY A 52 -5.56 10.39 3.59
C GLY A 52 -6.06 9.05 3.04
N VAL A 53 -5.97 7.96 3.82
CA VAL A 53 -6.50 6.66 3.42
C VAL A 53 -8.00 6.74 3.10
N HIS A 54 -8.78 7.39 3.97
CA HIS A 54 -10.21 7.57 3.76
C HIS A 54 -10.52 8.45 2.55
N ASN A 55 -9.73 9.50 2.32
CA ASN A 55 -9.86 10.34 1.14
C ASN A 55 -9.62 9.55 -0.15
N ALA A 56 -8.60 8.69 -0.21
CA ALA A 56 -8.34 7.83 -1.37
C ALA A 56 -9.50 6.87 -1.64
N ILE A 57 -10.00 6.19 -0.61
CA ILE A 57 -11.13 5.26 -0.73
C ILE A 57 -12.41 6.01 -1.14
N TYR A 58 -12.65 7.18 -0.56
CA TYR A 58 -13.78 8.04 -0.93
C TYR A 58 -13.72 8.39 -2.41
N TRP A 59 -12.60 8.91 -2.90
CA TRP A 59 -12.44 9.29 -4.30
C TRP A 59 -12.53 8.10 -5.25
N TYR A 60 -11.94 6.97 -4.87
CA TYR A 60 -12.07 5.73 -5.62
C TYR A 60 -13.55 5.41 -5.83
N ARG A 61 -14.34 5.35 -4.74
CA ARG A 61 -15.77 5.02 -4.78
C ARG A 61 -16.61 6.09 -5.46
N TYR A 62 -16.28 7.37 -5.27
CA TYR A 62 -16.99 8.49 -5.89
C TYR A 62 -16.84 8.46 -7.41
N ASN A 63 -15.65 8.12 -7.91
CA ASN A 63 -15.37 7.97 -9.33
C ASN A 63 -15.80 6.60 -9.89
N ASP A 64 -16.28 5.68 -9.04
CA ASP A 64 -16.66 4.32 -9.41
C ASP A 64 -18.07 4.24 -10.00
N LEU A 65 -18.33 5.00 -11.05
CA LEU A 65 -19.64 5.06 -11.70
C LEU A 65 -19.92 3.81 -12.57
N SER A 66 -18.87 3.11 -13.02
CA SER A 66 -18.98 1.96 -13.92
C SER A 66 -17.93 0.88 -13.64
N ALA A 67 -17.65 0.60 -12.36
CA ALA A 67 -16.62 -0.35 -11.91
C ALA A 67 -15.18 0.07 -12.30
N ASN A 68 -14.96 1.38 -12.47
CA ASN A 68 -13.71 2.01 -12.91
C ASN A 68 -13.24 3.15 -11.98
N GLY A 69 -13.46 3.02 -10.67
CA GLY A 69 -13.05 4.00 -9.66
C GLY A 69 -11.55 4.36 -9.71
N CYS A 70 -11.21 5.58 -9.30
CA CYS A 70 -9.82 6.03 -9.20
C CYS A 70 -9.61 7.13 -8.16
N PHE A 71 -8.36 7.31 -7.72
CA PHE A 71 -7.96 8.41 -6.82
C PHE A 71 -6.60 8.99 -7.22
N SER A 72 -6.32 10.21 -6.74
CA SER A 72 -5.04 10.88 -6.98
C SER A 72 -4.05 10.64 -5.85
N LEU A 73 -2.77 10.47 -6.21
CA LEU A 73 -1.64 10.44 -5.29
C LEU A 73 -1.10 11.85 -5.04
N GLY A 74 -0.19 11.96 -4.07
CA GLY A 74 0.51 13.20 -3.75
C GLY A 74 0.02 13.87 -2.47
N LYS A 75 0.45 15.12 -2.27
CA LYS A 75 0.21 15.89 -1.06
C LYS A 75 -1.16 16.58 -1.09
N THR A 76 -1.89 16.52 0.02
CA THR A 76 -3.11 17.29 0.26
C THR A 76 -2.99 18.06 1.57
N ASN A 77 -3.15 19.39 1.50
CA ASN A 77 -3.16 20.26 2.67
C ASN A 77 -4.56 20.26 3.28
N ILE A 78 -4.63 20.00 4.60
CA ILE A 78 -5.86 20.17 5.38
C ILE A 78 -5.98 21.62 5.86
N ASP A 79 -4.85 22.21 6.24
CA ASP A 79 -4.71 23.62 6.61
C ASP A 79 -3.26 24.11 6.31
N ALA A 80 -2.91 25.31 6.78
CA ALA A 80 -1.59 25.90 6.57
C ALA A 80 -0.42 25.07 7.14
N ASN A 81 -0.68 24.28 8.17
CA ASN A 81 0.34 23.54 8.92
C ASN A 81 0.18 22.02 8.81
N ASN A 82 -0.98 21.50 8.44
CA ASN A 82 -1.27 20.07 8.48
C ASN A 82 -1.59 19.53 7.10
N PHE A 83 -0.96 18.41 6.75
CA PHE A 83 -1.14 17.77 5.46
C PHE A 83 -1.00 16.25 5.58
N PHE A 84 -1.49 15.55 4.57
CA PHE A 84 -1.15 14.15 4.34
C PHE A 84 -0.55 14.00 2.94
N VAL A 85 0.23 12.94 2.75
CA VAL A 85 0.78 12.54 1.45
C VAL A 85 0.29 11.14 1.14
N LEU A 86 -0.34 10.96 -0.02
CA LEU A 86 -0.73 9.65 -0.54
C LEU A 86 0.35 9.14 -1.48
N GLY A 87 0.70 7.86 -1.31
CA GLY A 87 1.68 7.20 -2.14
C GLY A 87 1.47 5.70 -2.15
N ALA A 88 2.02 5.07 -3.17
CA ALA A 88 1.90 3.64 -3.43
C ALA A 88 2.89 3.23 -4.53
N THR A 89 3.40 2.01 -4.45
CA THR A 89 4.15 1.38 -5.55
C THR A 89 3.22 1.04 -6.71
N ASP A 90 3.75 0.68 -7.87
CA ASP A 90 2.90 0.27 -8.99
C ASP A 90 2.10 -1.01 -8.65
N ALA A 91 2.70 -1.96 -7.92
CA ALA A 91 2.02 -3.16 -7.44
C ALA A 91 0.87 -2.89 -6.46
N ASP A 92 1.04 -1.91 -5.57
CA ASP A 92 -0.01 -1.49 -4.64
C ASP A 92 -1.27 -1.00 -5.40
N LEU A 93 -1.08 -0.37 -6.57
CA LEU A 93 -2.13 0.27 -7.35
C LEU A 93 -2.73 -0.62 -8.44
N LEU A 94 -2.05 -1.71 -8.80
CA LEU A 94 -2.58 -2.68 -9.75
C LEU A 94 -3.75 -3.44 -9.10
N MET A 95 -4.92 -3.37 -9.70
CA MET A 95 -6.07 -4.18 -9.32
C MET A 95 -6.26 -5.27 -10.37
N VAL A 96 -6.49 -6.52 -9.93
CA VAL A 96 -6.79 -7.64 -10.82
C VAL A 96 -8.05 -8.29 -10.31
N ASN A 97 -9.08 -8.37 -11.16
CA ASN A 97 -10.35 -9.00 -10.83
C ASN A 97 -10.30 -10.47 -11.23
N THR A 98 -10.42 -11.34 -10.25
CA THR A 98 -10.38 -12.81 -10.42
C THR A 98 -11.72 -13.48 -10.22
N SER A 99 -12.78 -12.72 -9.93
CA SER A 99 -14.07 -13.26 -9.51
C SER A 99 -14.77 -14.10 -10.58
N ASN A 100 -14.55 -13.77 -11.86
CA ASN A 100 -15.11 -14.47 -13.01
C ASN A 100 -14.11 -15.40 -13.70
N SER A 101 -12.98 -15.67 -13.06
CA SER A 101 -11.94 -16.50 -13.65
C SER A 101 -12.42 -17.93 -13.86
N SER A 102 -12.08 -18.49 -15.02
CA SER A 102 -12.52 -19.84 -15.39
C SER A 102 -11.53 -20.52 -16.33
N ILE A 103 -11.53 -21.85 -16.29
CA ILE A 103 -10.87 -22.67 -17.29
C ILE A 103 -11.85 -22.94 -18.42
N GLY A 104 -11.43 -22.65 -19.65
CA GLY A 104 -12.24 -22.84 -20.84
C GLY A 104 -11.42 -22.85 -22.12
N GLY A 105 -12.04 -22.38 -23.20
CA GLY A 105 -11.48 -22.47 -24.55
C GLY A 105 -11.49 -23.90 -25.10
N VAL A 106 -11.00 -24.07 -26.32
CA VAL A 106 -10.97 -25.39 -26.97
C VAL A 106 -10.03 -26.32 -26.19
N GLY A 107 -10.59 -27.41 -25.66
CA GLY A 107 -9.84 -28.40 -24.88
C GLY A 107 -9.52 -27.98 -23.44
N ASN A 108 -10.21 -26.97 -22.88
CA ASN A 108 -10.04 -26.50 -21.50
C ASN A 108 -8.62 -26.05 -21.17
N ARG A 109 -7.98 -25.34 -22.11
CA ARG A 109 -6.55 -24.97 -22.05
C ARG A 109 -6.31 -23.50 -21.78
N ASP A 110 -7.37 -22.71 -21.64
CA ASP A 110 -7.27 -21.27 -21.46
C ASP A 110 -7.81 -20.90 -20.07
N LEU A 111 -7.04 -20.11 -19.31
CA LEU A 111 -7.56 -19.33 -18.19
C LEU A 111 -8.14 -18.02 -18.76
N LEU A 112 -9.42 -17.78 -18.46
CA LEU A 112 -10.24 -16.69 -18.99
C LEU A 112 -10.87 -15.89 -17.85
N GLY A 113 -11.53 -14.77 -18.19
CA GLY A 113 -12.38 -14.03 -17.24
C GLY A 113 -11.64 -13.13 -16.25
N LEU A 114 -10.36 -12.86 -16.51
CA LEU A 114 -9.55 -11.93 -15.73
C LEU A 114 -9.60 -10.53 -16.32
N THR A 115 -9.74 -9.53 -15.46
CA THR A 115 -9.56 -8.12 -15.83
C THR A 115 -8.59 -7.43 -14.88
N MET A 116 -8.04 -6.30 -15.30
CA MET A 116 -7.16 -5.51 -14.46
C MET A 116 -7.35 -4.02 -14.70
N GLN A 117 -6.99 -3.23 -13.70
CA GLN A 117 -7.17 -1.79 -13.68
C GLN A 117 -6.06 -1.11 -12.87
N ASN A 118 -5.75 0.13 -13.21
CA ASN A 118 -4.97 1.03 -12.38
C ASN A 118 -5.91 1.79 -11.42
N ALA A 119 -5.65 1.69 -10.10
CA ALA A 119 -6.46 2.36 -9.08
C ALA A 119 -6.23 3.87 -9.02
N THR A 120 -5.20 4.41 -9.67
CA THR A 120 -4.89 5.84 -9.66
C THR A 120 -4.96 6.50 -11.04
N ASN A 121 -5.21 7.81 -11.04
CA ASN A 121 -5.07 8.68 -12.20
C ASN A 121 -3.76 9.50 -12.19
N SER A 122 -2.86 9.28 -11.24
CA SER A 122 -1.67 10.11 -11.05
C SER A 122 -0.41 9.57 -11.72
N LYS A 123 -0.36 8.28 -12.03
CA LYS A 123 0.76 7.66 -12.77
C LYS A 123 0.32 6.42 -13.55
N THR A 124 1.07 6.12 -14.61
CA THR A 124 0.91 4.88 -15.40
C THR A 124 1.60 3.72 -14.68
N ILE A 125 0.98 2.54 -14.66
CA ILE A 125 1.60 1.29 -14.21
C ILE A 125 2.15 0.57 -15.44
N THR A 126 3.42 0.13 -15.40
CA THR A 126 3.99 -0.69 -16.47
C THR A 126 4.34 -2.08 -15.94
N ILE A 127 3.70 -3.10 -16.50
CA ILE A 127 4.00 -4.52 -16.23
C ILE A 127 5.12 -4.94 -17.20
N ASP A 128 6.23 -5.38 -16.64
CA ASP A 128 7.42 -5.85 -17.37
C ASP A 128 7.42 -7.38 -17.51
N ARG A 129 6.99 -8.06 -16.44
CA ARG A 129 7.11 -9.52 -16.31
C ARG A 129 5.88 -10.12 -15.66
N VAL A 130 5.59 -11.36 -16.04
CA VAL A 130 4.51 -12.17 -15.47
C VAL A 130 5.06 -13.53 -15.09
N ILE A 131 4.88 -13.93 -13.83
CA ILE A 131 5.23 -15.25 -13.33
C ILE A 131 3.94 -16.03 -13.12
N VAL A 132 3.75 -17.11 -13.87
CA VAL A 132 2.56 -17.97 -13.77
C VAL A 132 2.97 -19.28 -13.12
N THR A 133 2.24 -19.68 -12.08
CA THR A 133 2.47 -20.93 -11.36
C THR A 133 1.19 -21.76 -11.34
N TRP A 134 1.30 -23.04 -11.68
CA TRP A 134 0.21 -24.02 -11.66
C TRP A 134 0.72 -25.40 -11.22
N ASN A 135 -0.19 -26.33 -10.94
CA ASN A 135 0.10 -27.62 -10.28
C ASN A 135 -0.13 -28.85 -11.17
N ASN A 136 0.01 -28.73 -12.48
CA ASN A 136 -0.07 -29.86 -13.43
C ASN A 136 1.09 -29.84 -14.45
N ALA A 137 1.15 -30.87 -15.31
CA ALA A 137 2.21 -31.03 -16.30
C ALA A 137 2.03 -30.21 -17.60
N ALA A 138 0.91 -29.48 -17.74
CA ALA A 138 0.72 -28.61 -18.90
C ALA A 138 1.79 -27.50 -18.91
N GLN A 139 2.04 -26.94 -20.07
CA GLN A 139 3.06 -25.91 -20.27
C GLN A 139 2.44 -24.62 -20.78
N LEU A 140 2.91 -23.48 -20.28
CA LEU A 140 2.47 -22.15 -20.71
C LEU A 140 2.94 -21.88 -22.13
N GLN A 141 2.01 -21.44 -23.00
CA GLN A 141 2.27 -21.16 -24.40
C GLN A 141 2.14 -19.69 -24.79
N GLN A 142 1.17 -18.99 -24.19
CA GLN A 142 0.82 -17.64 -24.61
C GLN A 142 0.09 -16.87 -23.51
N ILE A 143 0.34 -15.56 -23.47
CA ILE A 143 -0.43 -14.60 -22.66
C ILE A 143 -0.95 -13.52 -23.61
N ARG A 144 -2.27 -13.24 -23.55
CA ARG A 144 -2.92 -12.20 -24.35
C ARG A 144 -3.61 -11.20 -23.44
N ILE A 145 -3.26 -9.93 -23.60
CA ILE A 145 -3.80 -8.81 -22.83
C ILE A 145 -4.34 -7.75 -23.80
N ASN A 146 -5.57 -7.30 -23.54
CA ASN A 146 -6.30 -6.30 -24.29
C ASN A 146 -6.24 -6.47 -25.82
N GLY A 147 -6.44 -7.70 -26.29
CA GLY A 147 -6.44 -8.08 -27.70
C GLY A 147 -5.05 -8.36 -28.28
N THR A 148 -3.96 -8.09 -27.56
CA THR A 148 -2.58 -8.25 -28.07
C THR A 148 -1.87 -9.39 -27.35
N ASN A 149 -1.10 -10.19 -28.11
CA ASN A 149 -0.26 -11.22 -27.49
C ASN A 149 0.98 -10.55 -26.90
N VAL A 150 1.05 -10.48 -25.57
CA VAL A 150 2.18 -9.90 -24.85
C VAL A 150 3.29 -10.94 -24.63
N PHE A 151 2.97 -12.22 -24.81
CA PHE A 151 3.92 -13.32 -24.85
C PHE A 151 3.44 -14.41 -25.81
N THR A 152 4.35 -14.94 -26.62
CA THR A 152 4.14 -16.09 -27.51
C THR A 152 5.38 -16.96 -27.56
N GLY A 153 5.20 -18.27 -27.77
CA GLY A 153 6.31 -19.18 -28.11
C GLY A 153 6.86 -20.00 -26.94
N GLY A 154 6.12 -20.08 -25.82
CA GLY A 154 6.50 -20.93 -24.69
C GLY A 154 6.07 -22.39 -24.85
N ASN A 155 6.89 -23.30 -24.33
CA ASN A 155 6.44 -24.56 -23.74
C ASN A 155 7.08 -24.61 -22.33
N LEU A 156 6.75 -23.61 -21.53
CA LEU A 156 7.38 -23.39 -20.24
C LEU A 156 6.66 -24.18 -19.16
N SER A 157 7.42 -24.93 -18.38
CA SER A 157 6.91 -25.62 -17.18
C SER A 157 6.67 -24.62 -16.04
N SER A 158 5.79 -25.00 -15.11
CA SER A 158 5.56 -24.24 -13.87
C SER A 158 6.78 -24.30 -12.95
N PRO A 159 7.16 -23.18 -12.29
CA PRO A 159 6.71 -21.82 -12.50
C PRO A 159 7.32 -21.21 -13.77
N ALA A 160 6.50 -20.58 -14.60
CA ALA A 160 6.97 -19.89 -15.80
C ALA A 160 7.17 -18.40 -15.51
N ASN A 161 8.42 -17.96 -15.47
CA ASN A 161 8.81 -16.55 -15.35
C ASN A 161 9.04 -15.95 -16.74
N VAL A 162 8.11 -15.09 -17.16
CA VAL A 162 8.03 -14.63 -18.55
C VAL A 162 8.25 -13.12 -18.62
N ASN A 163 9.22 -12.71 -19.43
CA ASN A 163 9.32 -11.33 -19.91
C ASN A 163 8.23 -11.12 -20.97
N ILE A 164 7.39 -10.12 -20.77
CA ILE A 164 6.34 -9.77 -21.72
C ILE A 164 6.74 -8.52 -22.50
N SER A 165 6.09 -8.29 -23.65
CA SER A 165 6.07 -6.94 -24.21
C SER A 165 5.37 -6.03 -23.21
N ASN A 166 6.10 -5.04 -22.66
CA ASN A 166 5.62 -4.17 -21.58
C ASN A 166 4.18 -3.73 -21.82
N PHE A 167 3.33 -3.94 -20.81
CA PHE A 167 1.93 -3.56 -20.86
C PHE A 167 1.66 -2.39 -19.91
N GLN A 168 1.09 -1.31 -20.44
CA GLN A 168 0.82 -0.10 -19.69
C GLN A 168 -0.65 0.01 -19.32
N LEU A 169 -0.91 0.23 -18.03
CA LEU A 169 -2.22 0.66 -17.53
C LEU A 169 -2.17 2.18 -17.33
N ASN A 170 -2.88 2.90 -18.17
CA ASN A 170 -2.83 4.36 -18.22
C ASN A 170 -3.47 4.99 -16.98
N THR A 171 -3.30 6.31 -16.85
CA THR A 171 -3.91 7.13 -15.80
C THR A 171 -5.41 7.34 -15.99
N THR A 172 -5.93 7.21 -17.21
CA THR A 172 -7.38 7.24 -17.44
C THR A 172 -7.99 5.91 -16.98
N PRO A 173 -8.98 5.92 -16.06
CA PRO A 173 -9.54 4.70 -15.50
C PRO A 173 -10.16 3.82 -16.59
N THR A 174 -9.45 2.75 -16.93
CA THR A 174 -9.79 1.82 -18.00
C THR A 174 -9.65 0.40 -17.47
N ILE A 175 -10.64 -0.44 -17.73
CA ILE A 175 -10.57 -1.87 -17.43
C ILE A 175 -9.93 -2.57 -18.62
N TYR A 176 -8.84 -3.28 -18.37
CA TYR A 176 -8.12 -4.06 -19.37
C TYR A 176 -8.43 -5.53 -19.21
N ASN A 177 -8.80 -6.20 -20.31
CA ASN A 177 -9.04 -7.63 -20.30
C ASN A 177 -7.72 -8.40 -20.38
N ILE A 178 -7.50 -9.37 -19.49
CA ILE A 178 -6.52 -10.42 -19.73
C ILE A 178 -7.26 -11.51 -20.51
N ASN A 179 -7.25 -11.40 -21.83
CA ASN A 179 -8.14 -12.19 -22.69
C ASN A 179 -7.94 -13.69 -22.52
N ARG A 180 -6.69 -14.13 -22.37
CA ARG A 180 -6.36 -15.52 -22.05
C ARG A 180 -4.94 -15.70 -21.56
N ILE A 181 -4.76 -16.72 -20.72
CA ILE A 181 -3.47 -17.39 -20.47
C ILE A 181 -3.62 -18.82 -20.96
N ARG A 182 -2.85 -19.20 -21.97
CA ARG A 182 -3.03 -20.45 -22.72
C ARG A 182 -1.94 -21.46 -22.40
N PHE A 183 -2.37 -22.71 -22.23
CA PHE A 183 -1.53 -23.87 -21.97
C PHE A 183 -1.60 -24.88 -23.12
N ASN A 184 -0.62 -25.79 -23.18
CA ASN A 184 -0.57 -26.84 -24.21
C ASN A 184 -1.55 -28.01 -23.94
N GLY A 185 -2.05 -28.13 -22.70
CA GLY A 185 -2.91 -29.21 -22.22
C GLY A 185 -4.09 -28.71 -21.39
N SER A 186 -4.97 -29.63 -21.01
CA SER A 186 -6.14 -29.34 -20.17
C SER A 186 -5.73 -28.83 -18.79
N MET A 187 -6.44 -27.82 -18.30
CA MET A 187 -6.24 -27.19 -16.99
C MET A 187 -7.39 -27.50 -16.01
N ILE A 188 -8.29 -28.43 -16.34
CA ILE A 188 -9.37 -28.85 -15.42
C ILE A 188 -8.76 -29.36 -14.10
N GLY A 189 -9.29 -28.90 -12.97
CA GLY A 189 -8.86 -29.32 -11.63
C GLY A 189 -7.52 -28.74 -11.16
N THR A 190 -6.89 -27.87 -11.96
CA THR A 190 -5.65 -27.17 -11.57
C THR A 190 -5.93 -26.06 -10.56
N THR A 191 -4.88 -25.60 -9.90
CA THR A 191 -4.80 -24.26 -9.31
C THR A 191 -3.84 -23.40 -10.14
N ILE A 192 -4.08 -22.09 -10.20
CA ILE A 192 -3.22 -21.13 -10.90
C ILE A 192 -3.04 -19.90 -10.03
N SER A 193 -1.79 -19.44 -9.90
CA SER A 193 -1.40 -18.17 -9.30
C SER A 193 -0.59 -17.36 -10.30
N ILE A 194 -0.72 -16.04 -10.23
CA ILE A 194 0.03 -15.09 -11.06
C ILE A 194 0.73 -14.10 -10.15
N GLN A 195 1.98 -13.79 -10.48
CA GLN A 195 2.68 -12.61 -9.99
C GLN A 195 2.99 -11.67 -11.15
N PHE A 196 2.43 -10.47 -11.10
CA PHE A 196 2.82 -9.37 -11.97
C PHE A 196 4.04 -8.68 -11.36
N VAL A 197 5.03 -8.37 -12.19
CA VAL A 197 6.24 -7.63 -11.81
C VAL A 197 6.31 -6.38 -12.67
N MET A 198 6.42 -5.24 -12.00
CA MET A 198 6.37 -3.92 -12.59
C MET A 198 7.77 -3.40 -12.89
N THR A 199 7.88 -2.37 -13.72
CA THR A 199 9.18 -1.74 -14.05
C THR A 199 9.84 -1.04 -12.86
N ASP A 200 9.06 -0.66 -11.84
CA ASP A 200 9.59 -0.12 -10.58
C ASP A 200 10.15 -1.20 -9.63
N GLY A 201 10.12 -2.48 -10.07
CA GLY A 201 10.60 -3.63 -9.32
C GLY A 201 9.60 -4.16 -8.28
N SER A 202 8.47 -3.49 -8.08
CA SER A 202 7.40 -4.00 -7.22
C SER A 202 6.69 -5.20 -7.88
N GLY A 203 6.02 -6.02 -7.08
CA GLY A 203 5.30 -7.18 -7.59
C GLY A 203 4.00 -7.47 -6.84
N LYS A 204 2.97 -7.88 -7.58
CA LYS A 204 1.66 -8.28 -7.04
C LYS A 204 1.35 -9.73 -7.36
N GLY A 205 1.32 -10.56 -6.33
CA GLY A 205 0.97 -11.98 -6.42
C GLY A 205 -0.48 -12.24 -5.99
N LEU A 206 -1.21 -13.07 -6.73
CA LEU A 206 -2.56 -13.48 -6.38
C LEU A 206 -2.90 -14.87 -6.92
N ALA A 207 -3.79 -15.57 -6.20
CA ALA A 207 -4.41 -16.80 -6.68
C ALA A 207 -5.55 -16.45 -7.64
N VAL A 208 -5.47 -16.95 -8.87
CA VAL A 208 -6.40 -16.58 -9.96
C VAL A 208 -7.30 -17.73 -10.39
N TYR A 209 -7.00 -18.98 -10.02
CA TYR A 209 -7.91 -20.10 -10.24
C TYR A 209 -7.72 -21.20 -9.16
N PRO A 210 -8.79 -21.80 -8.60
CA PRO A 210 -10.19 -21.44 -8.74
C PRO A 210 -10.48 -19.96 -8.44
N ALA A 211 -11.60 -19.45 -8.94
CA ALA A 211 -11.93 -18.04 -8.83
C ALA A 211 -11.86 -17.56 -7.37
N SER A 212 -11.11 -16.50 -7.17
CA SER A 212 -11.04 -15.78 -5.90
C SER A 212 -11.72 -14.43 -6.08
N SER A 213 -12.25 -13.84 -5.01
CA SER A 213 -12.86 -12.51 -5.06
C SER A 213 -11.82 -11.40 -4.82
N ASP A 214 -10.62 -11.56 -5.36
CA ASP A 214 -9.61 -10.51 -5.33
C ASP A 214 -9.95 -9.43 -6.37
N TYR A 215 -9.93 -8.19 -5.92
CA TYR A 215 -9.98 -6.96 -6.70
C TYR A 215 -9.57 -5.81 -5.79
N SER A 216 -8.35 -5.91 -5.27
CA SER A 216 -7.85 -5.04 -4.22
C SER A 216 -6.76 -4.08 -4.68
N PHE A 217 -6.69 -2.91 -4.05
CA PHE A 217 -5.53 -2.03 -4.08
C PHE A 217 -5.07 -1.72 -2.66
N THR A 218 -3.80 -1.34 -2.54
CA THR A 218 -3.19 -0.88 -1.30
C THR A 218 -2.94 0.62 -1.40
N VAL A 219 -3.33 1.37 -0.38
CA VAL A 219 -3.03 2.80 -0.28
C VAL A 219 -2.21 3.07 0.97
N LYS A 220 -1.17 3.88 0.84
CA LYS A 220 -0.35 4.35 1.96
C LYS A 220 -0.51 5.85 2.10
N SER A 221 -0.65 6.32 3.33
CA SER A 221 -0.74 7.73 3.63
C SER A 221 0.16 8.11 4.79
N THR A 222 0.91 9.21 4.64
CA THR A 222 1.71 9.79 5.73
C THR A 222 1.12 11.13 6.15
N GLY A 223 0.76 11.25 7.42
CA GLY A 223 0.32 12.50 8.04
C GLY A 223 1.49 13.29 8.62
N LYS A 224 1.51 14.60 8.39
CA LYS A 224 2.58 15.51 8.81
C LYS A 224 2.07 16.88 9.26
N THR A 225 2.85 17.50 10.14
CA THR A 225 2.69 18.89 10.55
C THR A 225 3.96 19.68 10.21
N VAL A 226 3.80 20.86 9.62
CA VAL A 226 4.89 21.80 9.28
C VAL A 226 5.70 22.14 10.53
N GLY A 227 7.03 22.18 10.41
CA GLY A 227 7.94 22.45 11.52
C GLY A 227 8.17 21.27 12.47
N SER A 228 7.56 20.11 12.22
CA SER A 228 7.77 18.88 12.97
C SER A 228 8.43 17.81 12.10
N ASN A 229 9.42 17.10 12.66
CA ASN A 229 10.00 15.90 12.04
C ASN A 229 9.19 14.63 12.37
N ILE A 230 8.14 14.74 13.19
CA ILE A 230 7.25 13.64 13.52
C ILE A 230 6.29 13.45 12.35
N TYR A 231 6.20 12.20 11.88
CA TYR A 231 5.19 11.74 10.95
C TYR A 231 4.63 10.41 11.45
N ARG A 232 3.47 10.02 10.91
CA ARG A 232 2.90 8.68 11.06
C ARG A 232 2.31 8.25 9.73
N SER A 233 2.49 6.98 9.40
CA SER A 233 2.05 6.43 8.13
C SER A 233 1.11 5.26 8.34
N ILE A 234 0.06 5.20 7.54
CA ILE A 234 -0.92 4.12 7.57
C ILE A 234 -1.01 3.51 6.19
N GLN A 235 -1.10 2.20 6.16
CA GLN A 235 -1.43 1.40 4.99
C GLN A 235 -2.80 0.77 5.17
N ALA A 236 -3.60 0.78 4.10
CA ALA A 236 -4.83 0.02 4.04
C ALA A 236 -4.95 -0.74 2.73
N ASP A 237 -5.44 -1.98 2.81
CA ASP A 237 -5.83 -2.78 1.66
C ASP A 237 -7.34 -2.68 1.50
N TYR A 238 -7.79 -2.22 0.34
CA TYR A 238 -9.21 -2.03 0.03
C TYR A 238 -9.62 -2.97 -1.10
N ASN A 239 -10.64 -3.79 -0.85
CA ASN A 239 -11.22 -4.67 -1.85
C ASN A 239 -12.44 -4.00 -2.49
N ALA A 240 -12.33 -3.65 -3.78
CA ALA A 240 -13.36 -2.91 -4.48
C ALA A 240 -14.60 -3.74 -4.84
N LEU A 241 -14.51 -5.07 -4.88
CA LEU A 241 -15.69 -5.93 -5.05
C LEU A 241 -16.60 -5.89 -3.81
N THR A 242 -16.00 -5.94 -2.62
CA THR A 242 -16.75 -5.97 -1.36
C THR A 242 -17.02 -4.59 -0.77
N GLY A 243 -16.31 -3.57 -1.25
CA GLY A 243 -16.36 -2.21 -0.72
C GLY A 243 -15.78 -2.07 0.69
N LYS A 244 -14.88 -2.97 1.09
CA LYS A 244 -14.35 -3.07 2.46
C LYS A 244 -12.84 -2.93 2.51
N ILE A 245 -12.37 -2.34 3.60
CA ILE A 245 -10.98 -2.43 4.03
C ILE A 245 -10.77 -3.83 4.60
N THR A 246 -9.83 -4.59 4.03
CA THR A 246 -9.49 -5.95 4.49
C THR A 246 -8.31 -5.97 5.43
N ASN A 247 -7.49 -4.92 5.41
CA ASN A 247 -6.32 -4.79 6.26
C ASN A 247 -6.04 -3.31 6.52
N TYR A 248 -5.60 -2.99 7.73
CA TYR A 248 -5.36 -1.61 8.15
C TYR A 248 -4.28 -1.57 9.22
N ASN A 249 -3.10 -1.08 8.86
CA ASN A 249 -1.95 -1.08 9.76
C ASN A 249 -1.18 0.22 9.68
N GLU A 250 -0.54 0.56 10.78
CA GLU A 250 0.49 1.58 10.77
C GLU A 250 1.81 1.00 10.21
N ILE A 251 2.55 1.82 9.46
CA ILE A 251 3.84 1.45 8.88
C ILE A 251 4.93 2.46 9.26
N ASN A 252 6.18 2.00 9.29
CA ASN A 252 7.34 2.85 9.61
C ASN A 252 7.91 3.59 8.39
N ALA A 253 7.42 3.29 7.18
CA ALA A 253 7.88 3.95 5.96
C ALA A 253 7.21 5.31 5.81
N GLU A 254 8.01 6.36 5.63
CA GLU A 254 7.52 7.67 5.23
C GLU A 254 7.17 7.68 3.74
N ILE A 255 6.00 8.22 3.40
CA ILE A 255 5.64 8.55 2.03
C ILE A 255 6.02 10.00 1.76
N THR A 256 6.97 10.19 0.86
CA THR A 256 7.39 11.51 0.37
C THR A 256 6.62 11.89 -0.90
N PRO A 257 6.40 13.19 -1.16
CA PRO A 257 5.87 13.68 -2.44
C PRO A 257 6.74 13.28 -3.63
#